data_AF-A0A059DSN6-F1
#
_entry.id   AF-A0A059DSN6-F1
#
_cell.length_a   1.000
_cell.length_b   1.000
_cell.length_c   1.000
_cell.angle_alpha   90.00
_cell.angle_beta   90.00
_cell.angle_gamma   90.00
#
_symmetry.space_group_name_H-M   'P 1'
#
loop_
_entity.id
_entity.type
_entity.pdbx_description
1 polymer ?
#
loop_
_entity_poly.entity_id
_entity_poly.type
_entity_poly.pdbx_seq_one_letter_code
_entity_poly.pdbx_strand_id
1 'polypeptide(L)'
;MLKALPFLWFLLAALGAAAQLFVARMAGGDAMGTMLISAASTVLITTVSTIGMALVYLLILRTRPSLSVAIIGYSHFFLASAAYVGQTVGTLERNRYLSGTGDMTAAGFAYTASGLASLLAGIVFILALIVALNTRHERLEDIF
;
A
#
# COMPACT_ATOMS: atom_id res chain seq x y z
N MET A 1 17.44 11.35 -2.37
CA MET A 1 16.02 10.95 -2.49
C MET A 1 15.80 9.53 -2.99
N LEU A 2 16.59 8.98 -3.93
CA LEU A 2 16.42 7.60 -4.45
C LEU A 2 16.38 6.49 -3.37
N LYS A 3 17.17 6.62 -2.29
CA LYS A 3 17.30 5.57 -1.26
C LYS A 3 16.12 5.45 -0.28
N ALA A 4 15.24 6.45 -0.20
CA ALA A 4 14.17 6.46 0.80
C ALA A 4 12.93 5.65 0.39
N LEU A 5 12.73 5.39 -0.90
CA LEU A 5 11.52 4.74 -1.40
C LEU A 5 11.27 3.36 -0.75
N PRO A 6 12.24 2.42 -0.67
CA PRO A 6 12.02 1.15 0.01
C PRO A 6 11.67 1.32 1.49
N PHE A 7 12.33 2.27 2.17
CA PHE A 7 12.03 2.58 3.57
C PHE A 7 10.59 3.05 3.77
N LEU A 8 10.07 3.89 2.87
CA LEU A 8 8.67 4.32 2.92
C LEU A 8 7.69 3.17 2.77
N TRP A 9 7.98 2.19 1.91
CA TRP A 9 7.18 0.96 1.80
C TRP A 9 7.19 0.15 3.10
N PHE A 10 8.36 -0.02 3.75
CA PHE A 10 8.42 -0.67 5.06
C PHE A 10 7.62 0.08 6.13
N LEU A 11 7.71 1.42 6.12
CA LEU A 11 6.94 2.26 7.03
C LEU A 11 5.44 2.12 6.80
N LEU A 12 4.99 2.10 5.54
CA LEU A 12 3.59 1.88 5.18
C LEU A 12 3.10 0.50 5.64
N ALA A 13 3.93 -0.53 5.54
CA ALA A 13 3.58 -1.87 6.03
C ALA A 13 3.33 -1.87 7.54
N ALA A 14 4.22 -1.23 8.31
CA ALA A 14 4.11 -1.14 9.76
C ALA A 14 2.91 -0.28 10.20
N LEU A 15 2.77 0.92 9.62
CA LEU A 15 1.66 1.83 9.93
C LEU A 15 0.32 1.24 9.52
N GLY A 16 0.27 0.56 8.38
CA GLY A 16 -0.93 -0.10 7.92
C GLY A 16 -1.36 -1.22 8.87
N ALA A 17 -0.45 -2.13 9.19
CA ALA A 17 -0.73 -3.21 10.13
C ALA A 17 -1.33 -2.69 11.45
N ALA A 18 -0.75 -1.62 12.01
CA ALA A 18 -1.26 -0.98 13.21
C ALA A 18 -2.66 -0.38 13.01
N ALA A 19 -2.91 0.32 11.89
CA ALA A 19 -4.19 0.97 11.61
C ALA A 19 -5.34 -0.03 11.50
N GLN A 20 -5.16 -1.16 10.81
CA GLN A 20 -6.23 -2.16 10.64
C GLN A 20 -6.56 -2.88 11.95
N LEU A 21 -5.54 -3.20 12.77
CA LEU A 21 -5.76 -3.76 14.10
C LEU A 21 -6.52 -2.79 15.01
N PHE A 22 -6.20 -1.49 14.92
CA PHE A 22 -6.91 -0.46 15.66
C PHE A 22 -8.37 -0.32 15.20
N VAL A 23 -8.62 -0.28 13.89
CA VAL A 23 -9.98 -0.19 13.33
C VAL A 23 -10.83 -1.42 13.64
N ALA A 24 -10.24 -2.62 13.68
CA ALA A 24 -10.93 -3.84 14.05
C ALA A 24 -11.47 -3.80 15.49
N ARG A 25 -10.73 -3.18 16.42
CA ARG A 25 -11.18 -3.01 17.82
C ARG A 25 -12.36 -2.06 17.96
N MET A 26 -12.65 -1.23 16.96
CA MET A 26 -13.77 -0.28 17.00
C MET A 26 -15.13 -0.90 16.62
N ALA A 27 -15.19 -2.18 16.27
CA ALA A 27 -16.43 -2.83 15.83
C ALA A 27 -17.44 -3.18 16.94
N GLY A 28 -17.14 -2.92 18.22
CA GLY A 28 -18.01 -3.23 19.36
C GLY A 28 -17.95 -4.71 19.80
N GLY A 29 -18.43 -4.99 21.01
CA GLY A 29 -18.19 -6.25 21.74
C GLY A 29 -18.60 -7.53 20.99
N ASP A 30 -19.81 -7.57 20.44
CA ASP A 30 -20.37 -8.79 19.84
C ASP A 30 -19.73 -9.14 18.47
N ALA A 31 -19.16 -8.15 17.78
CA ALA A 31 -18.49 -8.34 16.49
C ALA A 31 -16.95 -8.30 16.59
N MET A 32 -16.37 -7.97 17.75
CA MET A 32 -14.93 -7.73 17.87
C MET A 32 -14.10 -8.95 17.48
N GLY A 33 -14.47 -10.15 17.94
CA GLY A 33 -13.70 -11.37 17.68
C GLY A 33 -13.61 -11.72 16.18
N THR A 34 -14.74 -11.66 15.47
CA THR A 34 -14.80 -11.93 14.03
C THR A 34 -14.08 -10.85 13.21
N MET A 35 -14.20 -9.59 13.63
CA MET A 35 -13.50 -8.47 12.98
C MET A 35 -12.00 -8.53 13.21
N LEU A 36 -11.53 -8.98 14.38
CA LEU A 36 -10.10 -9.14 14.66
C LEU A 36 -9.48 -10.24 13.80
N ILE A 37 -10.17 -11.36 13.61
CA ILE A 37 -9.71 -12.47 12.75
C ILE A 37 -9.63 -12.00 11.30
N SER A 38 -10.69 -11.34 10.80
CA SER A 38 -10.69 -10.77 9.45
C SER A 38 -9.57 -9.74 9.26
N ALA A 39 -9.37 -8.86 10.24
CA ALA A 39 -8.32 -7.85 10.20
C ALA A 39 -6.92 -8.48 10.25
N ALA A 40 -6.71 -9.54 11.04
CA ALA A 40 -5.44 -10.25 11.08
C ALA A 40 -5.07 -10.85 9.71
N SER A 41 -6.03 -11.45 9.00
CA SER A 41 -5.82 -11.96 7.64
C SER A 41 -5.50 -10.84 6.65
N THR A 42 -6.26 -9.74 6.69
CA THR A 42 -6.00 -8.57 5.84
C THR A 42 -4.63 -7.97 6.13
N VAL A 43 -4.28 -7.78 7.41
CA VAL A 43 -2.98 -7.26 7.85
C VAL A 43 -1.85 -8.14 7.34
N LEU A 44 -1.95 -9.46 7.48
CA LEU A 44 -0.92 -10.37 7.00
C LEU A 44 -0.69 -10.21 5.49
N ILE A 45 -1.78 -10.29 4.71
CA ILE A 45 -1.69 -10.19 3.24
C ILE A 45 -1.12 -8.83 2.83
N THR A 46 -1.67 -7.73 3.36
CA THR A 46 -1.21 -6.40 2.95
C THR A 46 0.22 -6.12 3.41
N THR A 47 0.61 -6.56 4.60
CA THR A 47 1.99 -6.41 5.11
C THR A 47 2.96 -7.16 4.21
N VAL A 48 2.67 -8.43 3.88
CA VAL A 48 3.52 -9.23 2.99
C VAL A 48 3.62 -8.59 1.60
N SER A 49 2.50 -8.14 1.02
CA SER A 49 2.52 -7.45 -0.27
C SER A 49 3.34 -6.16 -0.23
N THR A 50 3.19 -5.35 0.81
CA THR A 50 3.88 -4.06 0.97
C THR A 50 5.38 -4.25 1.19
N ILE A 51 5.78 -5.26 1.98
CA ILE A 51 7.18 -5.68 2.14
C ILE A 51 7.74 -6.19 0.81
N GLY A 52 6.99 -7.03 0.09
CA GLY A 52 7.37 -7.50 -1.25
C GLY A 52 7.67 -6.33 -2.19
N MET A 53 6.81 -5.31 -2.19
CA MET A 53 7.04 -4.08 -2.96
C MET A 53 8.29 -3.31 -2.51
N ALA A 54 8.54 -3.21 -1.21
CA ALA A 54 9.76 -2.61 -0.68
C ALA A 54 11.02 -3.31 -1.23
N LEU A 55 11.02 -4.64 -1.22
CA LEU A 55 12.11 -5.47 -1.74
C LEU A 55 12.28 -5.32 -3.26
N VAL A 56 11.18 -5.26 -4.01
CA VAL A 56 11.22 -5.01 -5.46
C VAL A 56 11.86 -3.67 -5.77
N TYR A 57 11.46 -2.59 -5.10
CA TYR A 57 12.08 -1.28 -5.31
C TYR A 57 13.53 -1.23 -4.83
N LEU A 58 13.88 -1.95 -3.76
CA LEU A 58 15.27 -2.07 -3.33
C LEU A 58 16.12 -2.74 -4.42
N LEU A 59 15.63 -3.84 -5.01
CA LEU A 59 16.31 -4.55 -6.10
C LEU A 59 16.42 -3.69 -7.37
N ILE A 60 15.33 -3.05 -7.78
CA ILE A 60 15.31 -2.18 -8.96
C ILE A 60 16.30 -1.03 -8.78
N LEU A 61 16.24 -0.32 -7.66
CA LEU A 61 17.11 0.84 -7.42
C LEU A 61 18.56 0.45 -7.17
N ARG A 62 18.83 -0.79 -6.72
CA ARG A 62 20.19 -1.31 -6.58
C ARG A 62 20.79 -1.72 -7.93
N THR A 63 19.99 -2.25 -8.84
CA THR A 63 20.47 -2.79 -10.13
C THR A 63 20.43 -1.76 -11.26
N ARG A 64 19.45 -0.86 -11.23
CA ARG A 64 19.18 0.13 -12.28
C ARG A 64 18.69 1.45 -11.67
N PRO A 65 19.55 2.16 -10.92
CA PRO A 65 19.19 3.44 -10.33
C PRO A 65 18.93 4.47 -11.44
N SER A 66 17.71 4.96 -11.55
CA SER A 66 17.39 6.10 -12.42
C SER A 66 16.37 7.03 -11.78
N LEU A 67 16.47 8.33 -12.10
CA LEU A 67 15.54 9.34 -11.59
C LEU A 67 14.09 9.02 -12.02
N SER A 68 13.90 8.60 -13.27
CA SER A 68 12.58 8.24 -13.82
C SER A 68 11.93 7.09 -13.04
N VAL A 69 12.69 6.03 -12.74
CA VAL A 69 12.20 4.92 -11.90
C VAL A 69 11.84 5.39 -10.51
N ALA A 70 12.62 6.33 -9.94
CA ALA A 70 12.29 6.92 -8.63
C ALA A 70 10.95 7.64 -8.67
N ILE A 71 10.75 8.55 -9.63
CA ILE A 71 9.52 9.35 -9.75
C ILE A 71 8.31 8.43 -9.87
N ILE A 72 8.36 7.45 -10.78
CA ILE A 72 7.27 6.50 -10.98
C ILE A 72 7.08 5.63 -9.72
N GLY A 73 8.17 5.24 -9.05
CA GLY A 73 8.11 4.52 -7.78
C GLY A 73 7.44 5.30 -6.66
N TYR A 74 7.68 6.61 -6.55
CA TYR A 74 7.01 7.48 -5.60
C TYR A 74 5.53 7.66 -5.95
N SER A 75 5.19 7.78 -7.24
CA SER A 75 3.79 7.81 -7.69
C SER A 75 3.07 6.51 -7.35
N HIS A 76 3.73 5.36 -7.51
CA HIS A 76 3.17 4.06 -7.11
C HIS A 76 2.94 4.01 -5.60
N PHE A 77 3.95 4.41 -4.80
CA PHE A 77 3.83 4.47 -3.34
C PHE A 77 2.65 5.35 -2.89
N PHE A 78 2.48 6.52 -3.51
CA PHE A 78 1.38 7.43 -3.22
C PHE A 78 0.01 6.79 -3.50
N LEU A 79 -0.16 6.18 -4.67
CA LEU A 79 -1.43 5.55 -5.06
C LEU A 79 -1.73 4.32 -4.20
N ALA A 80 -0.72 3.50 -3.90
CA ALA A 80 -0.88 2.36 -2.99
C ALA A 80 -1.24 2.82 -1.57
N SER A 81 -0.64 3.90 -1.08
CA SER A 81 -0.98 4.50 0.21
C SER A 81 -2.41 5.05 0.21
N ALA A 82 -2.84 5.74 -0.85
CA ALA A 82 -4.20 6.25 -0.98
C ALA A 82 -5.23 5.11 -1.02
N ALA A 83 -4.93 4.02 -1.74
CA ALA A 83 -5.74 2.82 -1.73
C ALA A 83 -5.85 2.22 -0.33
N TYR A 84 -4.73 2.14 0.38
CA TYR A 84 -4.69 1.64 1.74
C TYR A 84 -5.57 2.46 2.68
N VAL A 85 -5.43 3.79 2.65
CA VAL A 85 -6.26 4.70 3.43
C VAL A 85 -7.74 4.52 3.11
N GLY A 86 -8.11 4.42 1.83
CA GLY A 86 -9.50 4.19 1.43
C GLY A 86 -10.06 2.86 1.96
N GLN A 87 -9.27 1.79 1.98
CA GLN A 87 -9.67 0.51 2.59
C GLN A 87 -9.87 0.63 4.10
N THR A 88 -8.95 1.29 4.81
CA THR A 88 -9.06 1.50 6.26
C THR A 88 -10.27 2.35 6.61
N VAL A 89 -10.52 3.44 5.87
CA VAL A 89 -11.71 4.30 6.04
C VAL A 89 -12.99 3.51 5.73
N GLY A 90 -13.01 2.74 4.65
CA GLY A 90 -14.16 1.88 4.31
C GLY A 90 -14.50 0.90 5.44
N THR A 91 -13.48 0.26 6.02
CA THR A 91 -13.65 -0.65 7.16
C THR A 91 -14.10 0.08 8.41
N LEU A 92 -13.60 1.30 8.66
CA LEU A 92 -14.04 2.13 9.77
C LEU A 92 -15.54 2.48 9.65
N GLU A 93 -15.98 2.98 8.50
CA GLU A 93 -17.38 3.32 8.26
C GLU A 93 -18.28 2.10 8.30
N ARG A 94 -17.81 0.95 7.79
CA ARG A 94 -18.53 -0.33 7.93
C ARG A 94 -18.71 -0.71 9.40
N ASN A 95 -17.67 -0.57 10.22
CA ASN A 95 -17.74 -0.87 11.64
C ASN A 95 -18.66 0.12 12.39
N ARG A 96 -18.65 1.40 12.01
CA ARG A 96 -19.61 2.40 12.52
C ARG A 96 -21.05 2.04 12.13
N TYR A 97 -21.30 1.63 10.90
CA TYR A 97 -22.61 1.17 10.45
C TYR A 97 -23.08 -0.05 11.26
N LEU A 98 -22.22 -1.06 11.44
CA LEU A 98 -22.55 -2.26 12.23
C LEU A 98 -22.82 -1.95 13.71
N SER A 99 -22.21 -0.90 14.25
CA SER A 99 -22.47 -0.40 15.61
C SER A 99 -23.62 0.61 15.70
N GLY A 100 -24.33 0.86 14.60
CA GLY A 100 -25.50 1.75 14.56
C GLY A 100 -25.19 3.25 14.49
N THR A 101 -23.94 3.64 14.22
CA THR A 101 -23.46 5.04 14.24
C THR A 101 -22.95 5.57 12.91
N GLY A 102 -22.95 4.74 11.84
CA GLY A 102 -22.35 5.06 10.54
C GLY A 102 -23.28 4.86 9.35
N ASP A 103 -22.78 5.25 8.18
CA ASP A 103 -23.48 5.14 6.90
C ASP A 103 -22.77 4.16 5.95
N MET A 104 -23.50 3.14 5.50
CA MET A 104 -22.97 2.13 4.59
C MET A 104 -22.61 2.71 3.20
N THR A 105 -23.22 3.82 2.80
CA THR A 105 -22.88 4.51 1.54
C THR A 105 -21.47 5.12 1.61
N ALA A 106 -21.08 5.68 2.76
CA ALA A 106 -19.74 6.21 2.99
C ALA A 106 -18.68 5.11 2.93
N ALA A 107 -18.99 3.94 3.50
CA ALA A 107 -18.14 2.75 3.39
C ALA A 107 -17.98 2.32 1.91
N GLY A 108 -19.09 2.25 1.17
CA GLY A 108 -19.11 1.92 -0.25
C GLY A 108 -18.24 2.86 -1.09
N PHE A 109 -18.38 4.17 -0.89
CA PHE A 109 -17.56 5.17 -1.58
C PHE A 109 -16.06 5.00 -1.30
N ALA A 110 -15.69 4.81 -0.03
CA ALA A 110 -14.30 4.63 0.38
C ALA A 110 -13.68 3.36 -0.25
N TYR A 111 -14.43 2.25 -0.30
CA TYR A 111 -13.97 1.03 -0.97
C TYR A 111 -13.83 1.20 -2.49
N THR A 112 -14.77 1.90 -3.15
CA THR A 112 -14.68 2.16 -4.59
C THR A 112 -13.47 3.05 -4.93
N ALA A 113 -13.27 4.15 -4.17
CA ALA A 113 -12.13 5.03 -4.33
C ALA A 113 -10.80 4.27 -4.11
N SER A 114 -10.76 3.40 -3.10
CA SER A 114 -9.61 2.53 -2.85
C SER A 114 -9.33 1.56 -4.01
N GLY A 115 -10.38 0.94 -4.57
CA GLY A 115 -10.26 0.04 -5.71
C GLY A 115 -9.69 0.76 -6.94
N LEU A 116 -10.16 1.97 -7.23
CA LEU A 116 -9.62 2.79 -8.31
C LEU A 116 -8.15 3.17 -8.07
N ALA A 117 -7.81 3.61 -6.85
CA ALA A 117 -6.43 3.93 -6.50
C ALA A 117 -5.50 2.70 -6.61
N SER A 118 -5.99 1.51 -6.24
CA SER A 118 -5.26 0.24 -6.38
C SER A 118 -5.00 -0.12 -7.84
N LEU A 119 -6.00 0.07 -8.70
CA LEU A 119 -5.86 -0.18 -10.14
C LEU A 119 -4.84 0.78 -10.77
N LEU A 120 -4.91 2.08 -10.43
CA LEU A 120 -3.94 3.07 -10.87
C LEU A 120 -2.53 2.76 -10.33
N ALA A 121 -2.41 2.34 -9.07
CA ALA A 121 -1.16 1.90 -8.47
C ALA A 121 -0.53 0.75 -9.28
N GLY A 122 -1.33 -0.25 -9.66
CA GLY A 122 -0.90 -1.36 -10.51
C GLY A 122 -0.39 -0.91 -11.88
N ILE A 123 -1.09 0.01 -12.55
CA ILE A 123 -0.65 0.58 -13.82
C ILE A 123 0.70 1.29 -13.66
N VAL A 124 0.84 2.14 -12.64
CA VAL A 124 2.08 2.87 -12.36
C VAL A 124 3.23 1.93 -12.01
N PHE A 125 2.96 0.84 -11.30
CA PHE A 125 3.96 -0.19 -11.03
C PHE A 125 4.47 -0.87 -12.30
N ILE A 126 3.58 -1.24 -13.23
CA ILE A 126 3.96 -1.82 -14.52
C ILE A 126 4.84 -0.84 -15.30
N LEU A 127 4.50 0.45 -15.31
CA LEU A 127 5.33 1.49 -15.93
C LEU A 127 6.72 1.58 -15.27
N ALA A 128 6.81 1.47 -13.95
CA ALA A 128 8.08 1.48 -13.24
C ALA A 128 8.97 0.31 -13.68
N LEU A 129 8.39 -0.89 -13.85
CA LEU A 129 9.10 -2.06 -14.35
C LEU A 129 9.56 -1.88 -15.80
N ILE A 130 8.71 -1.38 -16.69
CA ILE A 130 9.08 -1.12 -18.10
C ILE A 130 10.24 -0.14 -18.17
N VAL A 131 10.19 0.96 -17.42
CA VAL A 131 11.25 1.97 -17.42
C VAL A 131 12.54 1.40 -16.82
N ALA A 132 12.45 0.63 -15.73
CA ALA A 132 13.61 -0.05 -15.15
C ALA A 132 14.25 -1.03 -16.14
N LEU A 133 13.47 -1.88 -16.81
CA LEU A 133 13.97 -2.87 -17.76
C LEU A 133 14.57 -2.24 -19.02
N ASN A 134 14.13 -1.04 -19.39
CA ASN A 134 14.65 -0.30 -20.55
C ASN A 134 15.82 0.66 -20.21
N THR A 135 16.07 0.94 -18.92
CA THR A 135 17.26 1.72 -18.53
C THR A 135 18.49 0.83 -18.63
N ARG A 136 19.50 1.27 -19.41
CA ARG A 136 20.77 0.55 -19.55
C ARG A 136 21.44 0.42 -18.18
N HIS A 137 22.06 -0.72 -17.95
CA HIS A 137 22.89 -0.94 -16.77
C HIS A 137 24.17 -0.13 -16.97
N GLU A 138 24.33 0.98 -16.27
CA GLU A 138 25.66 1.57 -16.10
C GLU A 138 26.42 0.61 -15.18
N ARG A 139 27.38 -0.15 -15.74
CA ARG A 139 28.28 -0.95 -14.92
C ARG A 139 29.09 0.03 -14.09
N LEU A 140 29.26 -0.28 -12.80
CA LEU A 140 30.13 0.47 -11.90
C LEU A 140 31.59 0.54 -12.41
N GLU A 141 31.95 -0.35 -13.34
CA GLU A 141 33.24 -0.42 -14.04
C GLU A 141 33.44 0.72 -15.06
N ASP A 142 32.37 1.37 -15.54
CA ASP A 142 32.43 2.40 -16.59
C ASP A 142 32.52 3.84 -16.02
N ILE A 143 32.59 3.98 -14.69
CA ILE A 143 32.55 5.27 -13.97
C ILE A 143 33.94 5.63 -13.38
N PHE A 144 34.90 4.69 -13.39
CA PHE A 144 36.25 4.87 -12.81
C PHE A 144 37.36 4.68 -13.84
#